data_AF-R1B830-F1
#
_entry.id   AF-R1B830-F1
#
_cell.length_a   1.000
_cell.length_b   1.000
_cell.length_c   1.000
_cell.angle_alpha   90.00
_cell.angle_beta   90.00
_cell.angle_gamma   90.00
#
_symmetry.space_group_name_H-M   'P 1'
#
loop_
_entity.id
_entity.type
_entity.pdbx_description
1 polymer ?
#
loop_
_entity_poly.entity_id
_entity_poly.type
_entity_poly.pdbx_seq_one_letter_code
_entity_poly.pdbx_strand_id
1 'polypeptide(L)'
;MLDPRAASADSSGYETDTPDEVQQEAVRRVCGALGMREQFEAAMAAGELLEMLESLPRGAVEASVRLMRGYNRTGEWPEPILTSPAPQRGRSPSPVDEWSDG
;
A
#
# COMPACT_ATOMS: atom_id res chain seq x y z
N MET A 1 -44.81 -2.21 -6.88
CA MET A 1 -44.37 -1.94 -5.50
C MET A 1 -43.86 -3.27 -4.97
N LEU A 2 -42.57 -3.56 -4.79
CA LEU A 2 -41.30 -2.82 -4.82
C LEU A 2 -40.25 -3.74 -5.48
N ASP A 3 -39.27 -3.12 -6.13
CA ASP A 3 -38.13 -3.72 -6.86
C ASP A 3 -37.14 -4.39 -5.88
N PRO A 4 -36.59 -5.60 -6.16
CA PRO A 4 -35.50 -6.19 -5.38
C PRO A 4 -34.15 -5.54 -5.76
N ARG A 5 -34.01 -4.23 -5.52
CA ARG A 5 -32.81 -3.42 -5.85
C ARG A 5 -31.95 -3.01 -4.65
N ALA A 6 -32.04 -3.66 -3.50
CA ALA A 6 -31.26 -3.18 -2.35
C ALA A 6 -30.93 -4.25 -1.29
N ALA A 7 -30.43 -5.41 -1.70
CA ALA A 7 -29.64 -6.26 -0.81
C ALA A 7 -28.20 -6.38 -1.36
N SER A 8 -27.62 -5.25 -1.77
CA SER A 8 -26.18 -5.09 -2.00
C SER A 8 -25.57 -4.42 -0.78
N ALA A 9 -25.67 -5.04 0.38
CA ALA A 9 -25.04 -4.54 1.61
C ALA A 9 -24.90 -5.66 2.66
N ASP A 10 -24.48 -6.85 2.23
CA ASP A 10 -23.85 -7.81 3.14
C ASP A 10 -22.58 -8.35 2.47
N SER A 11 -21.76 -7.43 1.94
CA SER A 11 -20.33 -7.73 1.86
C SER A 11 -19.83 -7.62 3.29
N SER A 12 -20.01 -8.70 4.05
CA SER A 12 -19.17 -9.00 5.20
C SER A 12 -17.75 -8.80 4.72
N GLY A 13 -17.16 -7.66 5.09
CA GLY A 13 -15.81 -7.24 4.76
C GLY A 13 -14.80 -8.19 5.41
N TYR A 14 -14.71 -9.41 4.90
CA TYR A 14 -13.41 -10.01 4.74
C TYR A 14 -12.69 -9.11 3.75
N GLU A 15 -12.01 -8.11 4.30
CA GLU A 15 -10.72 -7.68 3.79
C GLU A 15 -10.00 -8.99 3.45
N THR A 16 -10.09 -9.41 2.18
CA THR A 16 -9.55 -10.68 1.73
C THR A 16 -8.12 -10.69 2.21
N ASP A 17 -7.83 -11.62 3.11
CA ASP A 17 -6.50 -11.94 3.60
C ASP A 17 -5.56 -11.83 2.42
N THR A 18 -4.72 -10.79 2.42
CA THR A 18 -3.83 -10.57 1.28
C THR A 18 -2.99 -11.85 1.20
N PRO A 19 -3.04 -12.61 0.09
CA PRO A 19 -2.47 -13.95 0.09
C PRO A 19 -0.99 -13.87 0.49
N ASP A 20 -0.50 -14.85 1.24
CA ASP A 20 0.87 -14.85 1.78
C ASP A 20 1.92 -14.55 0.71
N GLU A 21 1.72 -15.05 -0.51
CA GLU A 21 2.56 -14.80 -1.67
C GLU A 21 2.66 -13.31 -2.02
N VAL A 22 1.54 -12.58 -1.96
CA VAL A 22 1.48 -11.13 -2.19
C VAL A 22 2.11 -10.37 -1.03
N GLN A 23 1.92 -10.82 0.22
CA GLN A 23 2.59 -10.20 1.37
C GLN A 23 4.12 -10.36 1.27
N GLN A 24 4.59 -11.58 1.03
CA GLN A 24 6.01 -11.90 0.90
C GLN A 24 6.64 -11.15 -0.27
N GLU A 25 5.97 -11.08 -1.42
CA GLU A 25 6.49 -10.39 -2.59
C GLU A 25 6.51 -8.86 -2.41
N ALA A 26 5.58 -8.29 -1.64
CA ALA A 26 5.63 -6.89 -1.25
C ALA A 26 6.82 -6.59 -0.32
N VAL A 27 7.09 -7.47 0.66
CA VAL A 27 8.27 -7.37 1.54
C VAL A 27 9.55 -7.54 0.73
N ARG A 28 9.61 -8.52 -0.18
CA ARG A 28 10.76 -8.77 -1.07
C ARG A 28 11.13 -7.53 -1.88
N ARG A 29 10.14 -6.82 -2.44
CA ARG A 29 10.39 -5.57 -3.19
C ARG A 29 10.93 -4.46 -2.31
N VAL A 30 10.39 -4.28 -1.11
CA VAL A 30 10.87 -3.26 -0.16
C VAL A 30 12.27 -3.58 0.33
N CYS A 31 12.54 -4.83 0.72
CA CYS A 31 13.89 -5.29 1.07
C CYS A 31 14.86 -5.12 -0.11
N GLY A 32 14.43 -5.38 -1.34
CA GLY A 32 15.21 -5.12 -2.54
C GLY A 32 15.60 -3.65 -2.71
N ALA A 33 14.64 -2.73 -2.54
CA ALA A 33 14.89 -1.30 -2.61
C ALA A 33 15.80 -0.79 -1.47
N LEU A 34 15.79 -1.46 -0.31
CA LEU A 34 16.67 -1.17 0.83
C LEU A 34 18.07 -1.79 0.71
N GLY A 35 18.34 -2.61 -0.31
CA GLY A 35 19.59 -3.37 -0.42
C GLY A 35 19.70 -4.57 0.52
N MET A 36 18.58 -5.03 1.08
CA MET A 36 18.47 -6.15 2.03
C MET A 36 17.91 -7.43 1.39
N ARG A 37 17.96 -7.55 0.05
CA ARG A 37 17.35 -8.70 -0.65
C ARG A 37 17.94 -10.05 -0.23
N GLU A 38 19.26 -10.12 -0.05
CA GLU A 38 19.93 -11.35 0.39
C GLU A 38 19.54 -11.73 1.82
N GLN A 39 19.34 -10.75 2.70
CA GLN A 39 18.89 -10.97 4.08
C GLN A 39 17.45 -11.51 4.10
N PHE A 40 16.57 -10.98 3.25
CA PHE A 40 15.22 -11.51 3.06
C PHE A 40 15.23 -12.95 2.56
N GLU A 41 16.04 -13.26 1.54
CA GLU A 41 16.13 -14.61 0.98
C GLU A 41 16.73 -15.60 2.01
N ALA A 42 17.70 -15.17 2.81
CA ALA A 42 18.24 -15.97 3.91
C ALA A 42 17.21 -16.23 5.02
N ALA A 43 16.47 -15.20 5.46
CA ALA A 43 15.42 -15.34 6.46
C ALA A 43 14.28 -16.26 5.98
N MET A 44 13.90 -16.16 4.69
CA MET A 44 12.95 -17.08 4.07
C MET A 44 13.43 -18.53 4.08
N ALA A 45 14.70 -18.77 3.73
CA ALA A 45 15.28 -20.10 3.73
C ALA A 45 15.45 -20.68 5.15
N ALA A 46 15.70 -19.83 6.15
CA ALA A 46 15.83 -20.21 7.55
C ALA A 46 14.48 -20.38 8.27
N GLY A 47 13.38 -19.89 7.69
CA GLY A 47 12.08 -19.81 8.36
C GLY A 47 11.98 -18.69 9.39
N GLU A 48 12.91 -17.73 9.36
CA GLU A 48 13.04 -16.61 10.31
C GLU A 48 12.47 -15.30 9.73
N LEU A 49 11.56 -15.40 8.75
CA LEU A 49 10.95 -14.21 8.12
C LEU A 49 10.28 -13.31 9.17
N LEU A 50 9.58 -13.90 10.13
CA LEU A 50 8.86 -13.15 11.17
C LEU A 50 9.82 -12.27 11.99
N GLU A 51 10.93 -12.84 12.45
CA GLU A 51 11.95 -12.14 13.26
C GLU A 51 12.59 -11.00 12.47
N MET A 52 12.84 -11.21 11.18
CA MET A 52 13.32 -10.16 10.30
C MET A 52 12.28 -9.04 10.12
N LEU A 53 10.99 -9.38 9.94
CA LEU A 53 9.90 -8.41 9.81
C LEU A 53 9.75 -7.54 11.07
N GLU A 54 9.88 -8.13 12.26
CA GLU A 54 9.86 -7.41 13.54
C GLU A 54 11.03 -6.43 13.67
N SER A 55 12.14 -6.70 12.99
CA SER A 55 13.33 -5.85 12.95
C SER A 55 13.27 -4.75 11.88
N LEU A 56 12.32 -4.81 10.95
CA LEU A 56 12.21 -3.81 9.88
C LEU A 56 11.78 -2.44 10.43
N PRO A 57 12.29 -1.33 9.86
CA PRO A 57 11.81 -0.02 10.22
C PRO A 57 10.33 0.13 9.84
N ARG A 58 9.56 0.82 10.68
CA ARG A 58 8.12 1.06 10.46
C ARG A 58 7.78 1.57 9.05
N GLY A 59 8.66 2.41 8.48
CA GLY A 59 8.49 2.92 7.12
C GLY A 59 8.56 1.85 6.03
N ALA A 60 9.36 0.79 6.22
CA ALA A 60 9.42 -0.35 5.30
C ALA A 60 8.12 -1.16 5.34
N VAL A 61 7.58 -1.41 6.53
CA VAL A 61 6.29 -2.10 6.71
C VAL A 61 5.16 -1.30 6.05
N GLU A 62 5.10 0.01 6.28
CA GLU A 62 4.11 0.88 5.62
C GLU A 62 4.27 0.91 4.09
N ALA A 63 5.50 0.87 3.58
CA ALA A 63 5.77 0.78 2.14
C ALA A 63 5.26 -0.55 1.56
N SER A 64 5.46 -1.68 2.24
CA SER A 64 4.92 -2.98 1.83
C SER A 64 3.39 -2.96 1.78
N VAL A 65 2.72 -2.36 2.77
CA VAL A 65 1.25 -2.19 2.77
C VAL A 65 0.79 -1.34 1.60
N ARG A 66 1.52 -0.27 1.24
CA ARG A 66 1.20 0.56 0.08
C ARG A 66 1.36 -0.22 -1.23
N LEU A 67 2.40 -1.04 -1.36
CA LEU A 67 2.60 -1.92 -2.51
C LEU A 67 1.44 -2.89 -2.66
N MET A 68 1.07 -3.59 -1.57
CA MET A 68 -0.06 -4.53 -1.57
C MET A 68 -1.37 -3.84 -1.96
N ARG A 69 -1.65 -2.65 -1.44
CA ARG A 69 -2.85 -1.88 -1.82
C ARG A 69 -2.84 -1.41 -3.27
N GLY A 70 -1.66 -1.05 -3.80
CA GLY A 70 -1.51 -0.72 -5.21
C GLY A 70 -1.78 -1.93 -6.10
N TYR A 71 -1.15 -3.06 -5.78
CA TYR A 71 -1.33 -4.32 -6.48
C TYR A 71 -2.79 -4.78 -6.47
N ASN A 72 -3.47 -4.76 -5.33
CA ASN A 72 -4.88 -5.12 -5.25
C ASN A 72 -5.79 -4.21 -6.09
N ARG A 73 -5.38 -2.96 -6.37
CA ARG A 73 -6.15 -2.02 -7.18
C ARG A 73 -5.94 -2.22 -8.68
N THR A 74 -4.71 -2.51 -9.11
CA THR A 74 -4.34 -2.50 -10.54
C THR A 74 -3.96 -3.86 -11.10
N GLY A 75 -3.71 -4.86 -10.24
CA GLY A 75 -3.10 -6.15 -10.62
C GLY A 75 -1.60 -6.04 -10.94
N GLU A 76 -1.01 -4.85 -10.81
CA GLU A 76 0.38 -4.55 -11.14
C GLU A 76 1.09 -3.99 -9.92
N TRP A 77 2.36 -4.36 -9.75
CA TRP A 77 3.15 -3.88 -8.62
C TRP A 77 3.65 -2.46 -8.87
N PRO A 78 3.28 -1.48 -8.02
CA PRO A 78 3.84 -0.14 -8.14
C PRO A 78 5.32 -0.14 -7.75
N GLU A 79 6.04 0.89 -8.21
CA GLU A 79 7.42 1.12 -7.81
C GLU A 79 7.53 1.29 -6.29
N PRO A 80 8.51 0.66 -5.62
CA PRO A 80 8.71 0.76 -4.18
C PRO A 80 9.22 2.16 -3.79
N ILE A 81 8.35 2.96 -3.19
CA ILE A 81 8.72 4.28 -2.66
C ILE A 81 9.03 4.14 -1.17
N LEU A 82 10.32 4.20 -0.83
CA LEU A 82 10.82 4.07 0.55
C LEU A 82 10.69 5.36 1.36
N THR A 83 10.59 6.50 0.67
CA THR A 83 10.25 7.78 1.28
C THR A 83 8.73 7.88 1.35
N SER A 84 8.17 8.37 2.46
CA SER A 84 6.77 8.83 2.42
C SER A 84 6.69 9.85 1.28
N PRO A 85 5.81 9.67 0.28
CA PRO A 85 5.60 10.73 -0.70
C PRO A 85 5.25 11.97 0.11
N ALA A 86 6.03 13.03 -0.05
CA ALA A 86 5.70 14.31 0.58
C ALA A 86 4.22 14.58 0.29
N PRO A 87 3.40 15.01 1.26
CA PRO A 87 2.00 15.34 0.99
C PRO A 87 2.01 16.21 -0.25
N GLN A 88 1.31 15.78 -1.31
CA GLN A 88 1.27 16.54 -2.55
C GLN A 88 0.69 17.91 -2.17
N ARG A 89 1.59 18.87 -1.98
CA ARG A 89 1.26 20.23 -1.63
C ARG A 89 0.51 20.75 -2.83
N GLY A 90 -0.82 20.74 -2.74
CA GLY A 90 -1.71 21.36 -3.71
C GLY A 90 -1.20 22.75 -4.00
N ARG A 91 -0.47 22.88 -5.12
CA ARG A 91 -0.24 24.11 -5.83
C ARG A 91 -1.42 24.14 -6.80
N SER A 92 -2.37 25.05 -6.72
CA SER A 92 -2.21 26.49 -6.50
C SER A 92 -3.40 27.07 -5.71
N PRO A 93 -3.23 28.15 -4.92
CA PRO A 93 -4.34 29.05 -4.69
C PRO A 93 -4.67 29.71 -6.03
N SER A 94 -5.85 29.45 -6.60
CA SER A 94 -6.41 30.37 -7.57
C SER A 94 -6.73 31.68 -6.83
N PRO A 95 -6.29 32.85 -7.32
CA PRO A 95 -6.80 34.10 -6.79
C PRO A 95 -8.32 34.06 -6.96
N VAL A 96 -9.06 34.30 -5.87
CA VAL A 96 -10.48 34.62 -5.97
C VAL A 96 -10.53 35.90 -6.79
N ASP A 97 -11.10 35.82 -7.99
CA ASP A 97 -11.42 36.99 -8.79
C ASP A 97 -12.54 37.70 -8.02
N GLU A 98 -12.18 38.81 -7.38
CA GLU A 98 -13.08 39.69 -6.66
C GLU A 98 -14.11 40.22 -7.67
N TRP A 99 -15.35 39.75 -7.58
CA TRP A 99 -16.45 40.27 -8.38
C TRP A 99 -16.61 41.77 -8.11
N SER A 100 -16.08 42.59 -9.03
CA SER A 100 -16.49 43.97 -9.18
C SER A 100 -17.86 44.00 -9.85
N ASP A 101 -18.92 44.28 -9.08
CA ASP A 101 -20.04 45.10 -9.54
C ASP A 101 -20.83 45.63 -8.34
N GLY A 102 -20.78 46.95 -8.18
CA GLY A 102 -21.50 47.74 -7.18
C GLY A 102 -21.26 49.22 -7.43
#